data_AF-A0A078F7B0-F1
#
_entry.id   AF-A0A078F7B0-F1
#
_cell.length_a   1.000
_cell.length_b   1.000
_cell.length_c   1.000
_cell.angle_alpha   90.00
_cell.angle_beta   90.00
_cell.angle_gamma   90.00
#
_symmetry.space_group_name_H-M   'P 1'
#
loop_
_entity.id
_entity.type
_entity.pdbx_description
1 polymer ?
#
loop_
_entity_poly.entity_id
_entity_poly.type
_entity_poly.pdbx_seq_one_letter_code
_entity_poly.pdbx_strand_id
1 'polypeptide(L)'
;MVELPSSTDIEEFDPWMGSLSGLRQLLPDSLRKLDAEICESLERVDFSFRNPDIRLSFHNCFKLNQEARDLIIQTPTNEYAVFPAQEVPQCFTYRSSGSSLTVKLTQMPLGTSTKFKACIILPGDVDENDLRCWRRAYVCCRITSRGNDLNTCFKIAERVVPGHLYAFEVEVETEEMTSTELVFVFEIQFDYSLVERSEEWEIKECGMLQLLEVPSLHADKHY
;
A
#
# COMPACT_ATOMS: atom_id res chain seq x y z
N MET A 1 8.66 13.38 53.35
CA MET A 1 8.41 11.94 53.16
C MET A 1 7.37 11.86 52.07
N VAL A 2 7.80 11.48 50.88
CA VAL A 2 7.00 11.51 49.64
C VAL A 2 6.27 10.17 49.55
N GLU A 3 4.95 10.19 49.51
CA GLU A 3 4.16 9.02 49.10
C GLU A 3 3.62 9.26 47.69
N LEU A 4 3.97 8.34 46.78
CA LEU A 4 3.51 8.30 45.41
C LEU A 4 2.13 7.63 45.36
N PRO A 5 1.13 8.17 44.63
CA PRO A 5 0.01 7.37 44.20
C PRO A 5 0.41 6.53 42.98
N SER A 6 0.11 5.24 43.05
CA SER A 6 0.27 4.25 41.98
C SER A 6 -0.69 4.55 40.83
N SER A 7 -0.16 4.97 39.68
CA SER A 7 -0.89 4.92 38.41
C SER A 7 -0.59 3.58 37.76
N THR A 8 -1.55 2.65 37.81
CA THR A 8 -1.63 1.59 36.80
C THR A 8 -2.20 2.26 35.55
N ASP A 9 -1.31 2.65 34.65
CA ASP A 9 -1.68 3.04 33.29
C ASP A 9 -2.19 1.78 32.59
N ILE A 10 -3.52 1.66 32.49
CA ILE A 10 -4.17 0.68 31.64
C ILE A 10 -4.11 1.27 30.23
N GLU A 11 -3.17 0.79 29.42
CA GLU A 11 -3.17 1.04 27.98
C GLU A 11 -4.46 0.45 27.39
N GLU A 12 -5.39 1.34 27.05
CA GLU A 12 -6.60 1.01 26.31
C GLU A 12 -6.20 0.70 24.86
N PHE A 13 -6.06 -0.59 24.55
CA PHE A 13 -5.77 -1.08 23.19
C PHE A 13 -7.00 -0.96 22.29
N ASP A 14 -6.80 -0.49 21.06
CA ASP A 14 -7.86 -0.36 20.05
C ASP A 14 -8.60 -1.69 19.80
N PRO A 15 -9.95 -1.68 19.64
CA PRO A 15 -10.77 -2.90 19.56
C PRO A 15 -10.54 -3.77 18.30
N TRP A 16 -9.67 -3.33 17.38
CA TRP A 16 -9.37 -4.01 16.11
C TRP A 16 -8.02 -4.73 16.10
N MET A 17 -7.21 -4.55 17.16
CA MET A 17 -6.02 -5.37 17.42
C MET A 17 -6.48 -6.72 18.00
N GLY A 18 -7.19 -7.50 17.18
CA GLY A 18 -7.49 -8.88 17.48
C GLY A 18 -6.21 -9.68 17.63
N SER A 19 -5.83 -9.98 18.87
CA SER A 19 -4.98 -11.09 19.29
C SER A 19 -3.77 -11.40 18.39
N LEU A 20 -2.75 -10.55 18.38
CA LEU A 20 -1.41 -10.93 17.90
C LEU A 20 -0.66 -11.74 18.98
N SER A 21 -1.22 -12.88 19.38
CA SER A 21 -0.59 -13.82 20.32
C SER A 21 0.41 -14.75 19.63
N GLY A 22 1.33 -14.18 18.86
CA GLY A 22 2.45 -14.86 18.23
C GLY A 22 3.61 -13.90 18.12
N LEU A 23 4.77 -14.24 18.70
CA LEU A 23 6.00 -13.47 18.55
C LEU A 23 6.40 -13.47 17.07
N ARG A 24 5.99 -12.44 16.32
CA ARG A 24 6.46 -12.23 14.96
C ARG A 24 7.96 -12.00 14.99
N GLN A 25 8.70 -12.65 14.11
CA GLN A 25 10.13 -12.46 14.00
C GLN A 25 10.41 -11.08 13.42
N LEU A 26 11.09 -10.23 14.19
CA LEU A 26 11.49 -8.92 13.72
C LEU A 26 12.63 -9.05 12.70
N LEU A 27 12.45 -8.50 11.50
CA LEU A 27 13.50 -8.45 10.50
C LEU A 27 14.40 -7.22 10.69
N PRO A 28 15.67 -7.27 10.25
CA PRO A 28 16.61 -6.15 10.40
C PRO A 28 16.12 -4.89 9.67
N ASP A 29 16.33 -3.72 10.29
CA ASP A 29 15.98 -2.42 9.69
C ASP A 29 16.76 -2.14 8.38
N SER A 30 17.88 -2.82 8.16
CA SER A 30 18.67 -2.75 6.93
C SER A 30 18.06 -3.52 5.75
N LEU A 31 17.06 -4.38 5.99
CA LEU A 31 16.43 -5.18 4.94
C LEU A 31 15.57 -4.27 4.06
N ARG A 32 15.94 -4.14 2.78
CA ARG A 32 15.23 -3.29 1.80
C ARG A 32 14.33 -4.07 0.84
N LYS A 33 14.55 -5.37 0.69
CA LYS A 33 13.78 -6.22 -0.23
C LYS A 33 13.61 -7.61 0.37
N LEU A 34 12.39 -8.11 0.35
CA LEU A 34 12.06 -9.52 0.56
C LEU A 34 11.43 -10.03 -0.74
N ASP A 35 12.02 -11.07 -1.33
CA ASP A 35 11.57 -11.64 -2.60
C ASP A 35 11.31 -13.13 -2.45
N ALA A 36 10.10 -13.55 -2.80
CA ALA A 36 9.63 -14.92 -2.86
C ALA A 36 8.89 -15.09 -4.17
N GLU A 37 9.42 -15.93 -5.06
CA GLU A 37 8.86 -16.18 -6.38
C GLU A 37 8.54 -17.68 -6.53
N ILE A 38 7.35 -18.00 -7.02
CA ILE A 38 6.89 -19.37 -7.31
C ILE A 38 6.99 -20.28 -6.06
N CYS A 39 6.62 -19.75 -4.89
CA CYS A 39 6.64 -20.50 -3.64
C CYS A 39 5.33 -21.29 -3.44
N GLU A 40 5.27 -22.51 -3.98
CA GLU A 40 4.08 -23.37 -3.96
C GLU A 40 3.62 -23.84 -2.57
N SER A 41 4.45 -23.65 -1.54
CA SER A 41 4.16 -24.07 -0.15
C SER A 41 4.11 -22.91 0.84
N LEU A 42 4.32 -21.67 0.40
CA LEU A 42 4.34 -20.53 1.30
C LEU A 42 2.90 -20.11 1.65
N GLU A 43 2.48 -20.41 2.88
CA GLU A 43 1.14 -20.11 3.37
C GLU A 43 1.09 -18.93 4.33
N ARG A 44 2.16 -18.72 5.12
CA ARG A 44 2.21 -17.74 6.22
C ARG A 44 3.42 -16.83 6.10
N VAL A 45 3.27 -15.62 6.63
CA VAL A 45 4.35 -14.64 6.82
C VAL A 45 4.26 -14.18 8.27
N ASP A 46 5.25 -14.52 9.08
CA ASP A 46 5.26 -14.26 10.52
C ASP A 46 6.35 -13.25 10.90
N PHE A 47 6.56 -12.24 10.05
CA PHE A 47 7.56 -11.21 10.24
C PHE A 47 6.95 -9.86 10.61
N SER A 48 7.73 -9.03 11.31
CA SER A 48 7.45 -7.60 11.46
C SER A 48 8.52 -6.79 10.76
N PHE A 49 8.09 -5.73 10.08
CA PHE A 49 8.95 -4.84 9.30
C PHE A 49 8.95 -3.46 9.95
N ARG A 50 10.14 -2.91 10.19
CA ARG A 50 10.31 -1.52 10.69
C ARG A 50 10.79 -0.57 9.63
N ASN A 51 11.40 -1.09 8.56
CA ASN A 51 11.87 -0.28 7.45
C ASN A 51 10.68 0.09 6.55
N PRO A 52 10.25 1.36 6.50
CA PRO A 52 9.15 1.78 5.62
C PRO A 52 9.55 1.70 4.14
N ASP A 53 10.84 1.66 3.81
CA ASP A 53 11.34 1.55 2.44
C ASP A 53 11.51 0.10 1.96
N ILE A 54 10.93 -0.86 2.69
CA ILE A 54 10.98 -2.25 2.29
C ILE A 54 10.08 -2.51 1.07
N ARG A 55 10.60 -3.31 0.13
CA ARG A 55 9.85 -3.91 -0.96
C ARG A 55 9.51 -5.35 -0.62
N LEU A 56 8.23 -5.71 -0.75
CA LEU A 56 7.74 -7.07 -0.52
C LEU A 56 7.28 -7.68 -1.83
N SER A 57 7.95 -8.72 -2.29
CA SER A 57 7.62 -9.41 -3.54
C SER A 57 7.25 -10.86 -3.27
N PHE A 58 5.99 -11.22 -3.51
CA PHE A 58 5.47 -12.58 -3.37
C PHE A 58 4.85 -13.07 -4.68
N HIS A 59 5.61 -13.04 -5.78
CA HIS A 59 5.11 -13.44 -7.09
C HIS A 59 4.75 -14.92 -7.12
N ASN A 60 3.58 -15.26 -7.66
CA ASN A 60 3.08 -16.63 -7.83
C ASN A 60 3.04 -17.45 -6.51
N CYS A 61 2.96 -16.79 -5.36
CA CYS A 61 2.81 -17.42 -4.04
C CYS A 61 1.33 -17.69 -3.72
N PHE A 62 0.66 -18.51 -4.53
CA PHE A 62 -0.80 -18.64 -4.52
C PHE A 62 -1.40 -19.20 -3.22
N LYS A 63 -0.59 -19.91 -2.42
CA LYS A 63 -1.02 -20.47 -1.13
C LYS A 63 -0.96 -19.49 0.05
N LEU A 64 -0.50 -18.25 -0.16
CA LEU A 64 -0.54 -17.23 0.89
C LEU A 64 -1.95 -17.09 1.44
N ASN A 65 -2.11 -17.33 2.74
CA ASN A 65 -3.38 -17.25 3.43
C ASN A 65 -3.83 -15.78 3.63
N GLN A 66 -5.06 -15.58 4.10
CA GLN A 66 -5.60 -14.23 4.30
C GLN A 66 -4.79 -13.42 5.32
N GLU A 67 -4.38 -14.04 6.43
CA GLU A 67 -3.58 -13.37 7.47
C GLU A 67 -2.24 -12.83 6.94
N ALA A 68 -1.57 -13.59 6.07
CA ALA A 68 -0.33 -13.17 5.44
C ALA A 68 -0.57 -12.01 4.46
N ARG A 69 -1.64 -12.06 3.67
CA ARG A 69 -2.02 -10.98 2.74
C ARG A 69 -2.36 -9.70 3.51
N ASP A 70 -3.13 -9.81 4.59
CA ASP A 70 -3.50 -8.69 5.45
C ASP A 70 -2.26 -8.05 6.09
N LEU A 71 -1.32 -8.87 6.58
CA LEU A 71 -0.05 -8.38 7.10
C LEU A 71 0.78 -7.65 6.02
N ILE A 72 0.84 -8.21 4.81
CA ILE A 72 1.57 -7.58 3.68
C ILE A 72 0.94 -6.22 3.35
N ILE A 73 -0.39 -6.11 3.33
CA ILE A 73 -1.11 -4.86 3.08
C ILE A 73 -0.85 -3.84 4.21
N GLN A 74 -0.92 -4.28 5.47
CA GLN A 74 -0.71 -3.43 6.65
C GLN A 74 0.74 -3.00 6.86
N THR A 75 1.69 -3.72 6.26
CA THR A 75 3.11 -3.37 6.36
C THR A 75 3.33 -1.99 5.74
N PRO A 76 3.98 -1.05 6.45
CA PRO A 76 4.34 0.23 5.86
C PRO A 76 5.31 0.05 4.71
N THR A 77 4.94 0.52 3.51
CA THR A 77 5.76 0.36 2.29
C THR A 77 5.71 1.60 1.42
N ASN A 78 6.77 2.40 1.48
CA ASN A 78 7.05 3.51 0.57
C ASN A 78 7.35 3.03 -0.85
N GLU A 79 7.83 1.80 -1.01
CA GLU A 79 7.97 1.14 -2.30
C GLU A 79 6.64 0.48 -2.70
N TYR A 80 6.62 -0.83 -2.91
CA TYR A 80 5.41 -1.60 -3.15
C TYR A 80 5.49 -2.96 -2.46
N ALA A 81 4.31 -3.52 -2.24
CA ALA A 81 4.09 -4.91 -1.91
C ALA A 81 3.31 -5.57 -3.04
N VAL A 82 3.71 -6.78 -3.45
CA VAL A 82 3.02 -7.54 -4.49
C VAL A 82 2.76 -8.97 -4.03
N PHE A 83 1.55 -9.46 -4.29
CA PHE A 83 1.14 -10.85 -4.03
C PHE A 83 -0.04 -11.24 -4.93
N PRO A 84 -0.36 -12.53 -5.10
CA PRO A 84 -1.46 -12.97 -5.95
C PRO A 84 -2.81 -12.60 -5.32
N ALA A 85 -3.70 -11.97 -6.07
CA ALA A 85 -5.04 -11.65 -5.64
C ALA A 85 -5.99 -11.55 -6.84
N GLN A 86 -7.19 -12.10 -6.69
CA GLN A 86 -8.20 -12.07 -7.74
C GLN A 86 -9.06 -10.80 -7.71
N GLU A 87 -9.23 -10.20 -6.53
CA GLU A 87 -10.11 -9.07 -6.25
C GLU A 87 -9.49 -8.18 -5.18
N VAL A 88 -9.88 -6.91 -5.15
CA VAL A 88 -9.37 -5.95 -4.15
C VAL A 88 -9.80 -6.40 -2.74
N PRO A 89 -8.86 -6.58 -1.79
CA PRO A 89 -9.15 -7.02 -0.43
C PRO A 89 -10.18 -6.14 0.29
N GLN A 90 -10.98 -6.75 1.17
CA GLN A 90 -12.07 -6.05 1.86
C GLN A 90 -11.61 -4.94 2.81
N CYS A 91 -10.33 -4.95 3.23
CA CYS A 91 -9.77 -3.89 4.05
C CYS A 91 -9.66 -2.54 3.31
N PHE A 92 -9.71 -2.52 1.97
CA PHE A 92 -9.78 -1.28 1.20
C PHE A 92 -11.22 -0.74 1.21
N THR A 93 -11.41 0.39 1.88
CA THR A 93 -12.73 1.01 2.09
C THR A 93 -13.33 1.55 0.80
N TYR A 94 -12.49 2.08 -0.09
CA TYR A 94 -12.87 2.54 -1.41
C TYR A 94 -12.36 1.55 -2.44
N ARG A 95 -13.23 1.11 -3.36
CA ARG A 95 -12.92 0.13 -4.39
C ARG A 95 -13.62 0.53 -5.68
N SER A 96 -12.97 0.30 -6.81
CA SER A 96 -13.51 0.59 -8.12
C SER A 96 -13.01 -0.42 -9.14
N SER A 97 -13.83 -0.75 -10.12
CA SER A 97 -13.37 -1.42 -11.34
C SER A 97 -12.61 -0.41 -12.20
N GLY A 98 -11.56 -0.87 -12.87
CA GLY A 98 -10.69 0.00 -13.66
C GLY A 98 -9.64 0.74 -12.83
N SER A 99 -9.13 1.81 -13.42
CA SER A 99 -7.92 2.52 -12.98
C SER A 99 -8.18 3.81 -12.21
N SER A 100 -9.41 4.11 -11.81
CA SER A 100 -9.73 5.38 -11.14
C SER A 100 -10.78 5.20 -10.06
N LEU A 101 -10.64 5.97 -8.97
CA LEU A 101 -11.63 6.04 -7.91
C LEU A 101 -11.66 7.41 -7.25
N THR A 102 -12.81 7.73 -6.65
CA THR A 102 -13.02 8.96 -5.87
C THR A 102 -13.11 8.63 -4.40
N VAL A 103 -12.27 9.27 -3.60
CA VAL A 103 -12.30 9.21 -2.14
C VAL A 103 -12.97 10.48 -1.61
N LYS A 104 -13.99 10.29 -0.77
CA LYS A 104 -14.63 11.39 -0.05
C LYS A 104 -14.23 11.34 1.42
N LEU A 105 -13.44 12.31 1.83
CA LEU A 105 -13.04 12.51 3.22
C LEU A 105 -14.25 13.01 4.03
N THR A 106 -14.37 12.55 5.27
CA THR A 106 -15.45 12.94 6.19
C THR A 106 -15.34 14.40 6.61
N GLN A 107 -14.10 14.89 6.74
CA GLN A 107 -13.76 16.27 7.03
C GLN A 107 -12.48 16.65 6.31
N MET A 108 -12.20 17.95 6.21
CA MET A 108 -10.89 18.41 5.75
C MET A 108 -9.84 17.97 6.76
N PRO A 109 -8.71 17.36 6.32
CA PRO A 109 -7.61 17.05 7.21
C PRO A 109 -7.11 18.32 7.90
N LEU A 110 -6.83 18.22 9.21
CA LEU A 110 -6.31 19.34 10.01
C LEU A 110 -4.77 19.37 10.05
N GLY A 111 -4.11 18.29 9.59
CA GLY A 111 -2.65 18.17 9.50
C GLY A 111 -2.09 18.69 8.17
N THR A 112 -0.78 18.59 7.97
CA THR A 112 -0.06 19.01 6.76
C THR A 112 -0.25 18.05 5.59
N SER A 113 -0.42 16.77 5.87
CA SER A 113 -0.60 15.72 4.87
C SER A 113 -1.63 14.68 5.34
N THR A 114 -2.05 13.81 4.43
CA THR A 114 -2.84 12.61 4.73
C THR A 114 -2.30 11.45 3.91
N LYS A 115 -2.20 10.28 4.53
CA LYS A 115 -1.68 9.07 3.89
C LYS A 115 -2.78 8.10 3.51
N PHE A 116 -2.53 7.37 2.44
CA PHE A 116 -3.40 6.32 1.96
C PHE A 116 -2.57 5.10 1.58
N LYS A 117 -3.14 3.91 1.84
CA LYS A 117 -2.72 2.68 1.19
C LYS A 117 -3.54 2.51 -0.08
N ALA A 118 -2.87 2.56 -1.22
CA ALA A 118 -3.44 2.28 -2.53
C ALA A 118 -3.19 0.81 -2.90
N CYS A 119 -4.06 0.25 -3.74
CA CYS A 119 -3.73 -0.95 -4.49
C CYS A 119 -4.32 -0.97 -5.89
N ILE A 120 -3.66 -1.71 -6.78
CA ILE A 120 -4.16 -2.04 -8.12
C ILE A 120 -4.08 -3.54 -8.36
N ILE A 121 -5.03 -4.09 -9.11
CA ILE A 121 -5.04 -5.48 -9.57
C ILE A 121 -4.96 -5.50 -11.08
N LEU A 122 -4.14 -6.39 -11.58
CA LEU A 122 -3.98 -6.63 -13.01
C LEU A 122 -4.87 -7.78 -13.46
N PRO A 123 -5.40 -7.73 -14.69
CA PRO A 123 -6.12 -8.84 -15.29
C PRO A 123 -5.25 -10.10 -15.25
N GLY A 124 -5.88 -11.26 -14.97
CA GLY A 124 -5.19 -12.55 -14.81
C GLY A 124 -5.14 -13.39 -16.08
N ASP A 125 -5.81 -12.94 -17.15
CA ASP A 125 -5.96 -13.60 -18.44
C ASP A 125 -4.93 -13.14 -19.48
N VAL A 126 -3.92 -12.37 -19.05
CA VAL A 126 -2.80 -11.97 -19.89
C VAL A 126 -1.81 -13.14 -20.01
N ASP A 127 -1.29 -13.39 -21.21
CA ASP A 127 -0.29 -14.42 -21.48
C ASP A 127 0.96 -14.19 -20.61
N GLU A 128 1.33 -15.17 -19.78
CA GLU A 128 2.56 -15.11 -18.97
C GLU A 128 3.83 -14.98 -19.82
N ASN A 129 3.77 -15.36 -21.10
CA ASN A 129 4.84 -15.17 -22.07
C ASN A 129 4.88 -13.75 -22.68
N ASP A 130 3.96 -12.86 -22.29
CA ASP A 130 4.04 -11.46 -22.66
C ASP A 130 5.35 -10.86 -22.13
N LEU A 131 6.20 -10.42 -23.06
CA LEU A 131 7.50 -9.84 -22.75
C LEU A 131 7.40 -8.61 -21.83
N ARG A 132 6.23 -7.95 -21.76
CA ARG A 132 5.96 -6.84 -20.83
C ARG A 132 6.00 -7.29 -19.37
N CYS A 133 5.68 -8.56 -19.05
CA CYS A 133 5.73 -9.10 -17.68
C CYS A 133 7.13 -9.06 -17.05
N TRP A 134 8.16 -9.07 -17.90
CA TRP A 134 9.57 -9.09 -17.52
C TRP A 134 10.20 -7.69 -17.54
N ARG A 135 9.43 -6.67 -17.90
CA ARG A 135 9.88 -5.28 -17.95
C ARG A 135 9.62 -4.59 -16.62
N ARG A 136 10.53 -3.68 -16.31
CA ARG A 136 10.31 -2.68 -15.28
C ARG A 136 9.13 -1.81 -15.69
N ALA A 137 8.23 -1.59 -14.76
CA ALA A 137 7.10 -0.69 -14.91
C ALA A 137 7.09 0.38 -13.82
N TYR A 138 6.46 1.48 -14.16
CA TYR A 138 6.16 2.60 -13.28
C TYR A 138 4.65 2.59 -13.06
N VAL A 139 4.23 2.34 -11.82
CA VAL A 139 2.86 2.56 -11.39
C VAL A 139 2.76 4.03 -11.01
N CYS A 140 2.09 4.80 -11.86
CA CYS A 140 1.77 6.20 -11.62
C CYS A 140 0.45 6.28 -10.87
N CYS A 141 0.36 7.15 -9.87
CA CYS A 141 -0.89 7.55 -9.27
C CYS A 141 -0.97 9.08 -9.24
N ARG A 142 -1.87 9.61 -10.06
CA ARG A 142 -2.18 11.05 -10.15
C ARG A 142 -3.36 11.37 -9.26
N ILE A 143 -3.23 12.46 -8.51
CA ILE A 143 -4.17 12.85 -7.46
C ILE A 143 -4.69 14.23 -7.79
N THR A 144 -6.01 14.38 -7.81
CA THR A 144 -6.64 15.68 -8.09
C THR A 144 -7.72 16.04 -7.08
N SER A 145 -7.92 17.34 -6.88
CA SER A 145 -9.05 17.92 -6.15
C SER A 145 -9.75 18.92 -7.05
N ARG A 146 -11.05 18.69 -7.33
CA ARG A 146 -11.86 19.55 -8.24
C ARG A 146 -11.22 19.80 -9.61
N GLY A 147 -10.45 18.83 -10.11
CA GLY A 147 -9.76 18.92 -11.39
C GLY A 147 -8.40 19.61 -11.34
N ASN A 148 -7.97 20.13 -10.18
CA ASN A 148 -6.60 20.61 -9.99
C ASN A 148 -5.70 19.44 -9.59
N ASP A 149 -4.55 19.31 -10.25
CA ASP A 149 -3.53 18.33 -9.86
C ASP A 149 -2.90 18.74 -8.53
N LEU A 150 -2.92 17.83 -7.55
CA LEU A 150 -2.31 18.02 -6.23
C LEU A 150 -0.93 17.36 -6.16
N ASN A 151 -0.84 16.11 -6.61
CA ASN A 151 0.38 15.34 -6.55
C ASN A 151 0.35 14.23 -7.61
N THR A 152 1.53 13.76 -8.00
CA THR A 152 1.70 12.54 -8.79
C THR A 152 2.81 11.72 -8.16
N CYS A 153 2.48 10.48 -7.77
CA CYS A 153 3.46 9.56 -7.22
C CYS A 153 3.79 8.42 -8.20
N PHE A 154 5.02 7.93 -8.12
CA PHE A 154 5.53 6.86 -8.98
C PHE A 154 6.12 5.76 -8.14
N LYS A 155 5.70 4.52 -8.39
CA LYS A 155 6.31 3.32 -7.78
C LYS A 155 6.91 2.46 -8.87
N ILE A 156 8.16 2.04 -8.66
CA ILE A 156 8.87 1.21 -9.62
C ILE A 156 8.58 -0.26 -9.29
N ALA A 157 7.75 -0.90 -10.10
CA ALA A 157 7.59 -2.36 -10.09
C ALA A 157 8.68 -2.98 -10.96
N GLU A 158 9.52 -3.85 -10.39
CA GLU A 158 10.55 -4.54 -11.17
C GLU A 158 9.95 -5.43 -12.26
N ARG A 159 8.79 -6.01 -11.95
CA ARG A 159 8.02 -6.90 -12.82
C ARG A 159 6.54 -6.73 -12.55
N VAL A 160 5.77 -6.88 -13.61
CA VAL A 160 4.32 -6.76 -13.64
C VAL A 160 3.74 -8.13 -13.95
N VAL A 161 3.05 -8.76 -13.00
CA VAL A 161 2.54 -10.12 -13.16
C VAL A 161 1.01 -10.12 -13.19
N PRO A 162 0.39 -10.68 -14.23
CA PRO A 162 -1.06 -10.84 -14.32
C PRO A 162 -1.65 -11.48 -13.06
N GLY A 163 -2.86 -11.07 -12.65
CA GLY A 163 -3.54 -11.64 -11.48
C GLY A 163 -2.87 -11.35 -10.13
N HIS A 164 -1.98 -10.36 -10.08
CA HIS A 164 -1.37 -9.88 -8.84
C HIS A 164 -1.92 -8.53 -8.44
N LEU A 165 -1.92 -8.31 -7.12
CA LEU A 165 -2.19 -7.03 -6.50
C LEU A 165 -0.88 -6.34 -6.16
N TYR A 166 -0.81 -5.05 -6.49
CA TYR A 166 0.28 -4.15 -6.10
C TYR A 166 -0.25 -3.14 -5.10
N ALA A 167 0.24 -3.17 -3.87
CA ALA A 167 -0.11 -2.23 -2.80
C ALA A 167 1.05 -1.29 -2.49
N PHE A 168 0.74 -0.02 -2.24
CA PHE A 168 1.77 1.00 -1.94
C PHE A 168 1.15 2.17 -1.19
N GLU A 169 1.99 2.97 -0.55
CA GLU A 169 1.54 4.18 0.14
C GLU A 169 1.66 5.43 -0.72
N VAL A 170 0.68 6.31 -0.57
CA VAL A 170 0.56 7.60 -1.22
C VAL A 170 0.26 8.65 -0.15
N GLU A 171 0.95 9.77 -0.23
CA GLU A 171 0.78 10.91 0.67
C GLU A 171 0.28 12.12 -0.13
N VAL A 172 -0.69 12.82 0.45
CA VAL A 172 -1.30 14.00 -0.16
C VAL A 172 -1.18 15.15 0.81
N GLU A 173 -0.46 16.20 0.40
CA GLU A 173 -0.40 17.46 1.13
C GLU A 173 -1.80 18.10 1.15
N THR A 174 -2.21 18.58 2.31
CA THR A 174 -3.57 19.03 2.59
C THR A 174 -3.71 20.54 2.36
N GLU A 175 -2.60 21.27 2.35
CA GLU A 175 -2.56 22.74 2.20
C GLU A 175 -3.18 23.21 0.88
N GLU A 176 -3.00 22.43 -0.19
CA GLU A 176 -3.52 22.73 -1.52
C GLU A 176 -4.92 22.13 -1.78
N MET A 177 -5.46 21.37 -0.82
CA MET A 177 -6.79 20.77 -0.97
C MET A 177 -7.87 21.84 -0.92
N THR A 178 -8.68 21.87 -1.98
CA THR A 178 -9.83 22.78 -2.11
C THR A 178 -11.17 22.07 -1.89
N SER A 179 -11.14 20.76 -1.60
CA SER A 179 -12.30 19.89 -1.47
C SER A 179 -11.97 18.68 -0.61
N THR A 180 -12.98 18.10 0.05
CA THR A 180 -12.88 16.80 0.71
C THR A 180 -12.96 15.62 -0.27
N GLU A 181 -13.18 15.89 -1.55
CA GLU A 181 -13.27 14.88 -2.61
C GLU A 181 -11.99 14.86 -3.43
N LEU A 182 -11.29 13.72 -3.37
CA LEU A 182 -10.04 13.46 -4.07
C LEU A 182 -10.28 12.39 -5.13
N VAL A 183 -9.75 12.61 -6.33
CA VAL A 183 -9.78 11.62 -7.41
C VAL A 183 -8.37 11.07 -7.59
N PHE A 184 -8.25 9.75 -7.53
CA PHE A 184 -7.01 9.02 -7.77
C PHE A 184 -7.11 8.29 -9.09
N VAL A 185 -6.15 8.52 -9.98
CA VAL A 185 -6.05 7.86 -11.29
C VAL A 185 -4.73 7.10 -11.34
N PHE A 186 -4.80 5.82 -11.66
CA PHE A 186 -3.67 4.90 -11.72
C PHE A 186 -3.32 4.59 -13.18
N GLU A 187 -2.04 4.53 -13.49
CA GLU A 187 -1.54 4.21 -14.83
C GLU A 187 -0.30 3.33 -14.72
N ILE A 188 -0.12 2.42 -15.68
CA ILE A 188 1.07 1.55 -15.75
C ILE A 188 1.86 1.89 -17.00
N GLN A 189 3.06 2.40 -16.79
CA GLN A 189 3.98 2.78 -17.85
C GLN A 189 5.18 1.83 -17.84
N PHE A 190 5.70 1.47 -19.00
CA PHE A 190 6.88 0.61 -19.11
C PHE A 190 8.08 1.43 -19.60
N ASP A 191 9.29 1.03 -19.20
CA ASP A 191 10.51 1.66 -19.72
C ASP A 191 10.59 1.49 -21.26
N TYR A 192 10.76 2.58 -22.00
CA TYR A 192 10.64 2.63 -23.46
C TYR A 192 11.71 1.79 -24.19
N SER A 193 11.33 1.05 -25.25
CA SER A 193 12.26 0.64 -26.32
C SER A 193 11.57 0.16 -27.63
N LEU A 194 11.75 0.96 -28.70
CA LEU A 194 11.73 0.74 -30.17
C LEU A 194 10.66 -0.09 -30.91
N VAL A 195 9.61 -0.61 -30.27
CA VAL A 195 8.52 -1.25 -31.02
C VAL A 195 7.20 -0.54 -30.72
N GLU A 196 6.60 -0.02 -31.80
CA GLU A 196 5.37 0.73 -31.83
C GLU A 196 4.22 -0.01 -31.14
N ARG A 197 3.49 0.76 -30.31
CA ARG A 197 2.29 0.47 -29.52
C ARG A 197 2.59 0.30 -28.03
N SER A 198 2.64 1.45 -27.34
CA SER A 198 2.42 1.53 -25.89
C SER A 198 0.96 1.13 -25.60
N GLU A 199 0.68 -0.16 -25.62
CA GLU A 199 -0.52 -0.67 -24.96
C GLU A 199 -0.24 -0.63 -23.46
N GLU A 200 -0.69 0.45 -22.83
CA GLU A 200 -0.81 0.56 -21.38
C GLU A 200 -1.46 -0.72 -20.85
N TRP A 201 -0.91 -1.26 -19.77
CA TRP A 201 -1.55 -2.41 -19.13
C TRP A 201 -2.84 -1.96 -18.49
N GLU A 202 -3.93 -2.66 -18.79
CA GLU A 202 -5.21 -2.40 -18.18
C GLU A 202 -5.17 -2.75 -16.69
N ILE A 203 -5.71 -1.86 -15.86
CA ILE A 203 -5.94 -2.14 -14.44
C ILE A 203 -7.36 -2.68 -14.32
N LYS A 204 -7.48 -3.90 -13.80
CA LYS A 204 -8.77 -4.57 -13.60
C LYS A 204 -9.59 -3.90 -12.50
N GLU A 205 -8.95 -3.68 -11.35
CA GLU A 205 -9.57 -3.08 -10.16
C GLU A 205 -8.54 -2.24 -9.39
N CYS A 206 -9.02 -1.23 -8.67
CA CYS A 206 -8.20 -0.45 -7.74
C CYS A 206 -8.90 -0.24 -6.40
N GLY A 207 -8.11 0.02 -5.37
CA GLY A 207 -8.58 0.20 -4.00
C GLY A 207 -7.80 1.26 -3.24
N MET A 208 -8.46 1.89 -2.28
CA MET A 208 -7.87 2.86 -1.36
C MET A 208 -8.35 2.64 0.06
N LEU A 209 -7.42 2.74 0.99
CA LEU A 209 -7.62 2.76 2.43
C LEU A 209 -6.95 4.02 2.98
N GLN A 210 -7.71 4.88 3.64
CA GLN A 210 -7.13 6.02 4.34
C GLN A 210 -6.39 5.53 5.58
N LEU A 211 -5.14 5.95 5.74
CA LEU A 211 -4.34 5.67 6.93
C LEU A 211 -4.57 6.81 7.92
N LEU A 212 -5.08 6.49 9.10
CA LEU A 212 -5.24 7.48 10.16
C LEU A 212 -3.85 7.78 10.73
N GLU A 213 -3.47 9.06 10.73
CA GLU A 213 -2.32 9.49 11.49
C GLU A 213 -2.62 9.32 12.98
N VAL A 214 -1.88 8.43 13.65
CA VAL A 214 -1.84 8.43 15.10
C VAL A 214 -1.12 9.74 15.49
N PRO A 215 -1.72 10.62 16.29
CA PRO A 215 -1.03 11.81 16.77
C PRO A 215 0.28 11.37 17.42
N SER A 216 1.40 11.80 16.87
CA SER A 216 2.70 11.58 17.49
C SER A 216 2.71 12.34 18.82
N LEU A 217 2.45 11.63 19.92
CA LEU A 217 2.78 12.10 21.25
C LEU A 217 4.31 12.14 21.35
N HIS A 218 4.95 13.20 20.86
CA HIS A 218 6.28 13.74 21.19
C HIS A 218 6.68 14.74 20.08
N ALA A 219 7.06 16.00 20.32
CA ALA A 219 7.45 16.64 21.55
C ALA A 219 7.35 18.18 21.43
N ASP A 220 6.58 18.81 22.31
CA ASP A 220 6.93 20.14 22.80
C ASP A 220 8.23 20.00 23.60
N LYS A 221 9.37 20.30 22.97
CA LYS A 221 10.59 20.68 23.68
C LYS A 221 10.87 22.14 23.37
N HIS A 222 10.14 23.01 24.05
CA HIS A 222 10.61 24.36 24.32
C HIS A 222 11.65 24.29 25.44
N TYR A 223 12.88 24.71 25.15
CA TYR A 223 13.85 25.19 26.12
C TYR A 223 14.49 26.46 25.58
#